data_AF-A0A4W5RA60-F1
#
_entry.id   AF-A0A4W5RA60-F1
#
_cell.length_a   1.000
_cell.length_b   1.000
_cell.length_c   1.000
_cell.angle_alpha   90.00
_cell.angle_beta   90.00
_cell.angle_gamma   90.00
#
_symmetry.space_group_name_H-M   'P 1'
#
loop_
_entity.id
_entity.type
_entity.pdbx_description
1 polymer ?
#
loop_
_entity_poly.entity_id
_entity_poly.type
_entity_poly.pdbx_seq_one_letter_code
_entity_poly.pdbx_strand_id
1 'polypeptide(L)'
;MKLEEGPASWRVEALILIAHVQIMTAKLLPPFLKCFNDNFVAVRKQACLTAAALMKDSMVLNQLIQLTQNDPAWEVKVVAISALGKIGCLTPTLQDHLLWALHHEEKPQVRIAACKALKILKVKGPELQHLLQERFVLEPHPQVHRHIQGLLKNYGYSIERDRGMVHKIKDQIQRLCTKSIITDKVLLMEKLEDMYQQQRKYLVNESRPDTTPISQLLQERYNKEDARKKWRNLRDVFTRKVKADRIRGATGKALKKWRYSELMAFLIPYIQRGRGTGGSNSTEEFDDGKDETTSTSDVLIDLDGSVVDTKMSPPLDNNLHEMTWKDSWQTAGQGDNEDEMFFMSLLPHLKRLPYRKKCAIKLKFHQLLHDAEFEDTD
;
A
#
# COMPACT_ATOMS: atom_id res chain seq x y z
N MET A 1 -6.71 -12.53 40.29
CA MET A 1 -5.83 -11.37 40.07
C MET A 1 -6.42 -10.56 38.91
N LYS A 2 -6.73 -9.28 39.09
CA LYS A 2 -7.65 -8.48 38.22
C LYS A 2 -7.23 -8.30 36.74
N LEU A 3 -6.13 -8.91 36.28
CA LEU A 3 -5.68 -8.83 34.88
C LEU A 3 -6.28 -9.91 33.98
N GLU A 4 -6.78 -11.01 34.52
CA GLU A 4 -7.34 -12.12 33.72
C GLU A 4 -8.85 -12.02 33.56
N GLU A 5 -9.53 -11.29 34.45
CA GLU A 5 -10.98 -11.25 34.56
C GLU A 5 -11.46 -9.82 34.85
N GLY A 6 -12.70 -9.52 34.42
CA GLY A 6 -13.37 -8.24 34.68
C GLY A 6 -13.36 -7.26 33.50
N PRO A 7 -13.98 -6.08 33.65
CA PRO A 7 -14.04 -5.04 32.63
C PRO A 7 -12.65 -4.55 32.18
N ALA A 8 -12.55 -4.09 30.93
CA ALA A 8 -11.30 -3.55 30.38
C ALA A 8 -10.75 -2.39 31.23
N SER A 9 -11.61 -1.58 31.83
CA SER A 9 -11.23 -0.49 32.74
C SER A 9 -10.45 -0.98 33.96
N TRP A 10 -10.88 -2.08 34.58
CA TRP A 10 -10.18 -2.66 35.74
C TRP A 10 -8.81 -3.22 35.37
N ARG A 11 -8.69 -3.80 34.16
CA ARG A 11 -7.39 -4.29 33.67
C ARG A 11 -6.44 -3.12 33.42
N VAL A 12 -6.90 -2.05 32.80
CA VAL A 12 -6.11 -0.82 32.61
C VAL A 12 -5.66 -0.25 33.95
N GLU A 13 -6.57 -0.13 34.93
CA GLU A 13 -6.26 0.38 36.27
C GLU A 13 -5.24 -0.51 36.98
N ALA A 14 -5.40 -1.83 36.92
CA ALA A 14 -4.44 -2.77 37.49
C ALA A 14 -3.04 -2.62 36.86
N LEU A 15 -2.96 -2.47 35.53
CA LEU A 15 -1.69 -2.23 34.83
C LEU A 15 -1.04 -0.89 35.25
N ILE A 16 -1.83 0.16 35.43
CA ILE A 16 -1.35 1.45 35.95
C ILE A 16 -0.74 1.28 37.35
N LEU A 17 -1.43 0.59 38.25
CA LEU A 17 -0.93 0.34 39.62
C LEU A 17 0.36 -0.49 39.59
N ILE A 18 0.43 -1.51 38.75
CA ILE A 18 1.64 -2.32 38.56
C ILE A 18 2.81 -1.46 38.06
N ALA A 19 2.57 -0.55 37.11
CA ALA A 19 3.58 0.38 36.61
C ALA A 19 4.11 1.32 37.71
N HIS A 20 3.25 1.77 38.63
CA HIS A 20 3.67 2.60 39.76
C HIS A 20 4.48 1.84 40.81
N VAL A 21 4.08 0.61 41.10
CA VAL A 21 4.77 -0.23 42.11
C VAL A 21 6.12 -0.74 41.59
N GLN A 22 6.27 -0.89 40.28
CA GLN A 22 7.49 -1.36 39.62
C GLN A 22 7.97 -2.76 40.03
N ILE A 23 7.08 -3.61 40.55
CA ILE A 23 7.39 -4.99 40.95
C ILE A 23 6.69 -5.96 40.01
N MET A 24 7.47 -6.81 39.34
CA MET A 24 6.96 -7.91 38.52
C MET A 24 7.35 -9.25 39.15
N THR A 25 6.37 -9.97 39.69
CA THR A 25 6.59 -11.31 40.27
C THR A 25 6.39 -12.40 39.22
N ALA A 26 6.99 -13.57 39.43
CA ALA A 26 6.81 -14.72 38.53
C ALA A 26 5.34 -15.14 38.35
N LYS A 27 4.49 -14.93 39.37
CA LYS A 27 3.04 -15.20 39.29
C LYS A 27 2.28 -14.13 38.50
N LEU A 28 2.76 -12.88 38.51
CA LEU A 28 2.16 -11.75 37.80
C LEU A 28 2.55 -11.69 36.32
N LEU A 29 3.71 -12.26 35.96
CA LEU A 29 4.25 -12.18 34.61
C LEU A 29 3.33 -12.85 33.54
N PRO A 30 2.88 -14.10 33.68
CA PRO A 30 1.99 -14.71 32.68
C PRO A 30 0.69 -13.92 32.40
N PRO A 31 -0.10 -13.51 33.41
CA PRO A 31 -1.29 -12.70 33.16
C PRO A 31 -0.98 -11.30 32.62
N PHE A 32 0.17 -10.70 32.97
CA PHE A 32 0.62 -9.47 32.34
C PHE A 32 0.94 -9.66 30.84
N LEU A 33 1.60 -10.76 30.47
CA LEU A 33 1.90 -11.08 29.08
C LEU A 33 0.62 -11.27 28.24
N LYS A 34 -0.46 -11.78 28.82
CA LYS A 34 -1.76 -11.89 28.14
C LYS A 34 -2.33 -10.52 27.76
N CYS A 35 -2.08 -9.47 28.54
CA CYS A 35 -2.62 -8.13 28.28
C CYS A 35 -2.13 -7.50 26.97
N PHE A 36 -0.99 -7.95 26.42
CA PHE A 36 -0.54 -7.50 25.11
C PHE A 36 -1.39 -8.02 23.95
N ASN A 37 -2.12 -9.12 24.13
CA ASN A 37 -3.01 -9.69 23.11
C ASN A 37 -4.49 -9.48 23.49
N ASP A 38 -4.78 -8.51 24.35
CA ASP A 38 -6.13 -8.22 24.82
C ASP A 38 -7.03 -7.69 23.69
N ASN A 39 -8.31 -8.05 23.70
CA ASN A 39 -9.29 -7.57 22.71
C ASN A 39 -9.41 -6.04 22.71
N PHE A 40 -9.18 -5.39 23.83
CA PHE A 40 -9.34 -3.94 23.98
C PHE A 40 -8.03 -3.21 23.75
N VAL A 41 -8.04 -2.29 22.78
CA VAL A 41 -6.91 -1.41 22.42
C VAL A 41 -6.35 -0.67 23.65
N ALA A 42 -7.23 -0.20 24.55
CA ALA A 42 -6.82 0.49 25.77
C ALA A 42 -5.94 -0.38 26.68
N VAL A 43 -6.27 -1.66 26.83
CA VAL A 43 -5.50 -2.60 27.66
C VAL A 43 -4.15 -2.87 27.01
N ARG A 44 -4.10 -3.13 25.69
CA ARG A 44 -2.84 -3.36 24.97
C ARG A 44 -1.90 -2.15 25.05
N LYS A 45 -2.44 -0.93 24.86
CA LYS A 45 -1.68 0.32 25.03
C LYS A 45 -1.12 0.43 26.45
N GLN A 46 -1.96 0.21 27.46
CA GLN A 46 -1.53 0.31 28.84
C GLN A 46 -0.49 -0.78 29.21
N ALA A 47 -0.59 -1.98 28.63
CA ALA A 47 0.41 -3.03 28.81
C ALA A 47 1.78 -2.58 28.28
N CYS A 48 1.83 -1.95 27.11
CA CYS A 48 3.06 -1.36 26.57
C CYS A 48 3.64 -0.25 27.46
N LEU A 49 2.79 0.65 27.99
CA LEU A 49 3.24 1.70 28.91
C LEU A 49 3.81 1.12 30.20
N THR A 50 3.15 0.09 30.73
CA THR A 50 3.55 -0.63 31.94
C THR A 50 4.89 -1.35 31.71
N ALA A 51 5.06 -2.01 30.57
CA ALA A 51 6.33 -2.61 30.16
C ALA A 51 7.49 -1.61 30.11
N ALA A 52 7.25 -0.39 29.64
CA ALA A 52 8.28 0.66 29.61
C ALA A 52 8.75 1.07 31.03
N ALA A 53 7.89 0.93 32.03
CA ALA A 53 8.22 1.18 33.45
C ALA A 53 8.82 -0.04 34.14
N LEU A 54 8.70 -1.23 33.54
CA LEU A 54 9.05 -2.53 34.11
C LEU A 54 10.12 -3.24 33.28
N MET A 55 11.37 -3.06 33.70
CA MET A 55 12.53 -3.93 33.45
C MET A 55 12.82 -4.40 32.00
N LYS A 56 13.94 -5.11 31.87
CA LYS A 56 14.49 -5.64 30.62
C LYS A 56 14.25 -7.15 30.56
N ASP A 57 13.00 -7.56 30.52
CA ASP A 57 12.63 -8.98 30.38
C ASP A 57 12.53 -9.37 28.89
N SER A 58 13.12 -10.51 28.51
CA SER A 58 13.18 -10.95 27.11
C SER A 58 11.82 -11.34 26.55
N MET A 59 10.92 -11.91 27.37
CA MET A 59 9.56 -12.24 26.94
C MET A 59 8.75 -10.97 26.68
N VAL A 60 8.88 -9.98 27.56
CA VAL A 60 8.24 -8.67 27.40
C VAL A 60 8.76 -7.95 26.15
N LEU A 61 10.07 -7.96 25.92
CA LEU A 61 10.68 -7.38 24.72
C LEU A 61 10.16 -8.04 23.44
N ASN A 62 10.10 -9.36 23.41
CA ASN A 62 9.56 -10.10 22.26
C ASN A 62 8.10 -9.74 22.01
N GLN A 63 7.28 -9.65 23.07
CA GLN A 63 5.88 -9.31 22.93
C GLN A 63 5.68 -7.88 22.41
N LEU A 64 6.48 -6.91 22.88
CA LEU A 64 6.48 -5.55 22.35
C LEU A 64 6.86 -5.52 20.87
N ILE A 65 7.92 -6.24 20.47
CA ILE A 65 8.35 -6.32 19.06
C ILE A 65 7.24 -6.91 18.19
N GLN A 66 6.54 -7.95 18.65
CA GLN A 66 5.39 -8.53 17.94
C GLN A 66 4.27 -7.51 17.72
N LEU A 67 3.95 -6.69 18.74
CA LEU A 67 2.93 -5.65 18.60
C LEU A 67 3.32 -4.57 17.59
N THR A 68 4.61 -4.19 17.52
CA THR A 68 5.03 -3.18 16.52
C THR A 68 4.74 -3.60 15.08
N GLN A 69 4.76 -4.91 14.80
CA GLN A 69 4.51 -5.45 13.46
C GLN A 69 3.04 -5.72 13.22
N ASN A 70 2.40 -6.38 14.18
CA ASN A 70 1.17 -7.14 13.92
C ASN A 70 -0.08 -6.52 14.54
N ASP A 71 0.03 -5.51 15.41
CA ASP A 71 -1.17 -4.92 16.02
C ASP A 71 -2.00 -4.16 14.96
N PRO A 72 -3.32 -4.40 14.88
CA PRO A 72 -4.16 -3.70 13.92
C PRO A 72 -4.31 -2.20 14.22
N ALA A 73 -4.13 -1.78 15.48
CA ALA A 73 -4.25 -0.40 15.90
C ALA A 73 -2.87 0.29 15.88
N TRP A 74 -2.73 1.31 15.03
CA TRP A 74 -1.49 2.08 14.89
C TRP A 74 -1.08 2.76 16.20
N GLU A 75 -2.06 3.12 17.05
CA GLU A 75 -1.83 3.70 18.36
C GLU A 75 -1.07 2.74 19.28
N VAL A 76 -1.36 1.43 19.20
CA VAL A 76 -0.64 0.42 19.98
C VAL A 76 0.79 0.30 19.46
N LYS A 77 0.99 0.26 18.13
CA LYS A 77 2.33 0.23 17.52
C LYS A 77 3.19 1.41 17.99
N VAL A 78 2.64 2.63 17.99
CA VAL A 78 3.34 3.84 18.46
C VAL A 78 3.79 3.69 19.92
N VAL A 79 2.89 3.23 20.79
CA VAL A 79 3.20 3.08 22.22
C VAL A 79 4.21 1.94 22.44
N ALA A 80 4.10 0.84 21.71
CA ALA A 80 5.04 -0.28 21.76
C ALA A 80 6.45 0.14 21.31
N ILE A 81 6.58 0.86 20.18
CA ILE A 81 7.87 1.41 19.71
C ILE A 81 8.45 2.38 20.74
N SER A 82 7.62 3.25 21.31
CA SER A 82 8.05 4.20 22.35
C SER A 82 8.53 3.49 23.61
N ALA A 83 7.86 2.41 24.02
CA ALA A 83 8.25 1.57 25.13
C ALA A 83 9.60 0.90 24.87
N LEU A 84 9.80 0.30 23.70
CA LEU A 84 11.06 -0.32 23.28
C LEU A 84 12.22 0.69 23.31
N GLY A 85 11.99 1.91 22.82
CA GLY A 85 12.96 3.00 22.91
C GLY A 85 13.35 3.34 24.35
N LYS A 86 12.37 3.41 25.27
CA LYS A 86 12.61 3.69 26.70
C LYS A 86 13.33 2.54 27.42
N ILE A 87 13.00 1.29 27.11
CA ILE A 87 13.65 0.11 27.70
C ILE A 87 15.15 0.11 27.35
N GLY A 88 15.51 0.62 26.17
CA GLY A 88 16.90 0.86 25.82
C GLY A 88 17.68 -0.40 25.41
N CYS A 89 17.00 -1.53 25.23
CA CYS A 89 17.61 -2.79 24.79
C CYS A 89 17.56 -2.89 23.26
N LEU A 90 18.58 -2.37 22.58
CA LEU A 90 18.72 -2.51 21.14
C LEU A 90 19.17 -3.93 20.79
N THR A 91 18.29 -4.72 20.21
CA THR A 91 18.61 -6.02 19.58
C THR A 91 18.68 -5.84 18.06
N PRO A 92 19.40 -6.70 17.31
CA PRO A 92 19.40 -6.66 15.84
C PRO A 92 17.98 -6.74 15.27
N THR A 93 17.15 -7.63 15.84
CA THR A 93 15.74 -7.75 15.50
C THR A 93 15.00 -6.42 15.73
N LEU A 94 15.18 -5.74 16.87
CA LEU A 94 14.55 -4.45 17.09
C LEU A 94 15.04 -3.40 16.08
N GLN A 95 16.33 -3.36 15.79
CA GLN A 95 16.89 -2.44 14.79
C GLN A 95 16.21 -2.63 13.44
N ASP A 96 16.16 -3.86 12.93
CA ASP A 96 15.54 -4.19 11.64
C ASP A 96 14.07 -3.74 11.60
N HIS A 97 13.32 -3.97 12.67
CA HIS A 97 11.92 -3.55 12.76
C HIS A 97 11.76 -2.03 12.82
N LEU A 98 12.63 -1.31 13.52
CA LEU A 98 12.57 0.16 13.56
C LEU A 98 12.91 0.78 12.21
N LEU A 99 13.91 0.23 11.51
CA LEU A 99 14.24 0.64 10.14
C LEU A 99 13.07 0.34 9.20
N TRP A 100 12.49 -0.86 9.29
CA TRP A 100 11.33 -1.24 8.50
C TRP A 100 10.14 -0.31 8.76
N ALA A 101 9.83 -0.02 10.03
CA ALA A 101 8.73 0.84 10.42
C ALA A 101 8.91 2.28 9.90
N LEU A 102 10.12 2.84 9.99
CA LEU A 102 10.40 4.16 9.43
C LEU A 102 10.21 4.22 7.91
N HIS A 103 10.54 3.15 7.20
CA HIS A 103 10.48 3.12 5.74
C HIS A 103 9.08 2.77 5.19
N HIS A 104 8.40 1.79 5.79
CA HIS A 104 7.23 1.13 5.17
C HIS A 104 5.90 1.33 5.91
N GLU A 105 5.89 1.76 7.18
CA GLU A 105 4.61 1.95 7.88
C GLU A 105 3.77 3.04 7.22
N GLU A 106 2.47 2.79 7.05
CA GLU A 106 1.54 3.69 6.38
C GLU A 106 1.27 4.95 7.23
N LYS A 107 1.07 4.75 8.53
CA LYS A 107 0.68 5.84 9.45
C LYS A 107 1.90 6.68 9.84
N PRO A 108 1.87 8.01 9.63
CA PRO A 108 3.01 8.88 9.93
C PRO A 108 3.40 8.87 11.41
N GLN A 109 2.44 8.68 12.31
CA GLN A 109 2.68 8.60 13.75
C GLN A 109 3.60 7.43 14.11
N VAL A 110 3.45 6.28 13.44
CA VAL A 110 4.30 5.10 13.65
C VAL A 110 5.72 5.37 13.14
N ARG A 111 5.85 5.99 11.96
CA ARG A 111 7.16 6.42 11.42
C ARG A 111 7.86 7.42 12.34
N ILE A 112 7.13 8.38 12.92
CA ILE A 112 7.67 9.34 13.90
C ILE A 112 8.16 8.60 15.15
N ALA A 113 7.37 7.66 15.67
CA ALA A 113 7.76 6.87 16.83
C ALA A 113 9.05 6.07 16.54
N ALA A 114 9.15 5.44 15.37
CA ALA A 114 10.34 4.72 14.94
C ALA A 114 11.56 5.65 14.86
N CYS A 115 11.42 6.82 14.24
CA CYS A 115 12.50 7.82 14.16
C CYS A 115 12.98 8.28 15.55
N LYS A 116 12.05 8.54 16.47
CA LYS A 116 12.38 8.89 17.87
C LYS A 116 13.08 7.74 18.58
N ALA A 117 12.61 6.51 18.43
CA ALA A 117 13.22 5.33 19.03
C ALA A 117 14.64 5.10 18.50
N LEU A 118 14.88 5.21 17.18
CA LEU A 118 16.21 5.13 16.57
C LEU A 118 17.18 6.18 17.15
N LYS A 119 16.68 7.40 17.40
CA LYS A 119 17.46 8.45 18.07
C LYS A 119 17.80 8.10 19.51
N ILE A 120 16.81 7.67 20.29
CA ILE A 120 16.97 7.32 21.72
C ILE A 120 17.93 6.13 21.88
N LEU A 121 17.78 5.11 21.04
CA LEU A 121 18.62 3.90 21.03
C LEU A 121 19.99 4.14 20.38
N LYS A 122 20.27 5.37 19.93
CA LYS A 122 21.55 5.78 19.33
C LYS A 122 21.97 4.92 18.14
N VAL A 123 21.00 4.42 17.35
CA VAL A 123 21.28 3.65 16.14
C VAL A 123 22.01 4.55 15.15
N LYS A 124 23.12 4.04 14.60
CA LYS A 124 23.98 4.71 13.62
C LYS A 124 24.50 3.69 12.62
N GLY A 125 24.92 4.16 11.45
CA GLY A 125 25.60 3.36 10.45
C GLY A 125 25.19 3.70 9.03
N PRO A 126 25.86 3.12 8.02
CA PRO A 126 25.56 3.38 6.61
C PRO A 126 24.13 2.98 6.23
N GLU A 127 23.59 1.92 6.83
CA GLU A 127 22.22 1.47 6.57
C GLU A 127 21.18 2.51 6.99
N LEU A 128 21.28 3.02 8.23
CA LEU A 128 20.39 4.09 8.70
C LEU A 128 20.60 5.36 7.88
N GLN A 129 21.85 5.73 7.56
CA GLN A 129 22.14 6.90 6.74
C GLN A 129 21.43 6.83 5.39
N HIS A 130 21.58 5.71 4.67
CA HIS A 130 20.95 5.51 3.37
C HIS A 130 19.43 5.60 3.47
N LEU A 131 18.84 4.88 4.43
CA LEU A 131 17.40 4.90 4.65
C LEU A 131 16.88 6.30 4.95
N LEU A 132 17.55 7.06 5.81
CA LEU A 132 17.15 8.43 6.13
C LEU A 132 17.26 9.36 4.92
N GLN A 133 18.33 9.25 4.14
CA GLN A 133 18.51 10.06 2.92
C GLN A 133 17.43 9.76 1.87
N GLU A 134 17.17 8.47 1.61
CA GLU A 134 16.12 8.03 0.69
C GLU A 134 14.74 8.48 1.17
N ARG A 135 14.41 8.18 2.43
CA ARG A 135 13.10 8.50 2.99
C ARG A 135 12.87 10.00 3.08
N PHE A 136 13.90 10.80 3.36
CA PHE A 136 13.80 12.26 3.41
C PHE A 136 13.24 12.86 2.10
N VAL A 137 13.62 12.32 0.95
CA VAL A 137 13.16 12.83 -0.36
C VAL A 137 11.74 12.37 -0.72
N LEU A 138 11.32 11.22 -0.20
CA LEU A 138 10.04 10.58 -0.53
C LEU A 138 8.96 10.80 0.53
N GLU A 139 9.30 11.28 1.72
CA GLU A 139 8.36 11.41 2.83
C GLU A 139 7.32 12.52 2.59
N PRO A 140 6.03 12.18 2.40
CA PRO A 140 5.00 13.19 2.15
C PRO A 140 4.58 13.93 3.42
N HIS A 141 4.76 13.33 4.60
CA HIS A 141 4.23 13.91 5.84
C HIS A 141 5.21 14.93 6.46
N PRO A 142 4.85 16.22 6.60
CA PRO A 142 5.78 17.27 7.03
C PRO A 142 6.42 17.04 8.40
N GLN A 143 5.69 16.43 9.34
CA GLN A 143 6.24 16.14 10.66
C GLN A 143 7.27 14.99 10.63
N VAL A 144 7.02 13.95 9.82
CA VAL A 144 7.97 12.83 9.69
C VAL A 144 9.25 13.35 9.03
N HIS A 145 9.10 14.17 7.99
CA HIS A 145 10.21 14.85 7.31
C HIS A 145 11.07 15.67 8.29
N ARG A 146 10.45 16.47 9.19
CA ARG A 146 11.16 17.21 10.24
C ARG A 146 11.94 16.29 11.20
N HIS A 147 11.34 15.17 11.58
CA HIS A 147 12.02 14.19 12.46
C HIS A 147 13.22 13.53 11.76
N ILE A 148 13.08 13.14 10.50
CA ILE A 148 14.18 12.60 9.68
C ILE A 148 15.29 13.64 9.52
N GLN A 149 14.93 14.88 9.19
CA GLN A 149 15.89 15.99 9.06
C GLN A 149 16.69 16.20 10.35
N GLY A 150 15.98 16.20 11.49
CA GLY A 150 16.60 16.33 12.80
C GLY A 150 17.56 15.18 13.09
N LEU A 151 17.24 13.95 12.69
CA LEU A 151 18.09 12.79 12.90
C LEU A 151 19.32 12.81 11.99
N LEU A 152 19.17 13.17 10.71
CA LEU A 152 20.28 13.38 9.77
C LEU A 152 21.28 14.40 10.32
N LYS A 153 20.79 15.57 10.75
CA LYS A 153 21.62 16.63 11.36
C LYS A 153 22.31 16.15 12.64
N ASN A 154 21.56 15.47 13.51
CA ASN A 154 22.08 14.97 14.79
C ASN A 154 23.27 14.00 14.63
N TYR A 155 23.35 13.28 13.51
CA TYR A 155 24.44 12.36 13.22
C TYR A 155 25.42 12.86 12.14
N GLY A 156 25.28 14.10 11.68
CA GLY A 156 26.16 14.67 10.66
C GLY A 156 26.04 14.01 9.29
N TYR A 157 24.91 13.36 9.01
CA TYR A 157 24.67 12.77 7.70
C TYR A 157 24.33 13.85 6.68
N SER A 158 24.99 13.82 5.52
CA SER A 158 24.70 14.75 4.42
C SER A 158 23.25 14.61 3.98
N ILE A 159 22.58 15.73 3.76
CA ILE A 159 21.20 15.79 3.25
C ILE A 159 21.20 15.73 1.71
N GLU A 160 22.35 15.93 1.08
CA GLU A 160 22.44 16.37 -0.32
C GLU A 160 22.76 15.27 -1.32
N ARG A 161 23.15 14.07 -0.87
CA ARG A 161 23.81 13.09 -1.75
C ARG A 161 22.99 12.70 -3.00
N ASP A 162 21.68 12.93 -3.01
CA ASP A 162 20.82 12.59 -4.15
C ASP A 162 19.68 13.57 -4.48
N ARG A 163 19.70 14.80 -3.93
CA ARG A 163 18.63 15.77 -4.22
C ARG A 163 18.55 16.06 -5.71
N GLY A 164 19.70 16.21 -6.38
CA GLY A 164 19.77 16.47 -7.82
C GLY A 164 19.24 15.33 -8.69
N MET A 165 19.65 14.08 -8.43
CA MET A 165 19.21 12.94 -9.26
C MET A 165 17.76 12.55 -8.99
N VAL A 166 17.30 12.57 -7.73
CA VAL A 166 15.89 12.24 -7.43
C VAL A 166 14.95 13.34 -7.93
N HIS A 167 15.33 14.62 -7.87
CA HIS A 167 14.53 15.68 -8.52
C HIS A 167 14.53 15.50 -10.04
N LYS A 168 15.68 15.16 -10.66
CA LYS A 168 15.74 14.83 -12.09
C LYS A 168 14.85 13.64 -12.43
N ILE A 169 14.85 12.56 -11.64
CA ILE A 169 14.01 11.39 -11.85
C ILE A 169 12.53 11.75 -11.68
N LYS A 170 12.16 12.48 -10.62
CA LYS A 170 10.76 12.95 -10.43
C LYS A 170 10.32 13.83 -11.59
N ASP A 171 11.17 14.75 -12.04
CA ASP A 171 10.88 15.62 -13.18
C ASP A 171 10.79 14.83 -14.49
N GLN A 172 11.66 13.84 -14.70
CA GLN A 172 11.60 12.93 -15.84
C GLN A 172 10.32 12.08 -15.81
N ILE A 173 9.94 11.53 -14.65
CA ILE A 173 8.68 10.81 -14.47
C ILE A 173 7.49 11.73 -14.77
N GLN A 174 7.50 12.95 -14.24
CA GLN A 174 6.42 13.91 -14.46
C GLN A 174 6.30 14.32 -15.93
N ARG A 175 7.44 14.48 -16.63
CA ARG A 175 7.49 14.73 -18.09
C ARG A 175 7.01 13.52 -18.91
N LEU A 176 7.45 12.31 -18.58
CA LEU A 176 7.16 11.08 -19.35
C LEU A 176 5.77 10.50 -19.07
N CYS A 177 5.23 10.75 -17.88
CA CYS A 177 3.90 10.30 -17.46
C CYS A 177 2.83 11.39 -17.64
N THR A 178 3.04 12.35 -18.55
CA THR A 178 1.99 13.32 -18.89
C THR A 178 0.79 12.60 -19.50
N LYS A 179 -0.40 13.14 -19.23
CA LYS A 179 -1.67 12.57 -19.71
C LYS A 179 -1.68 12.31 -21.22
N SER A 180 -1.04 13.18 -22.02
CA SER A 180 -0.90 12.98 -23.47
C SER A 180 -0.09 11.72 -23.78
N ILE A 181 1.12 11.61 -23.24
CA ILE A 181 2.03 10.49 -23.53
C ILE A 181 1.44 9.16 -23.08
N ILE A 182 0.81 9.12 -21.90
CA ILE A 182 0.12 7.91 -21.43
C ILE A 182 -1.02 7.55 -22.37
N THR A 183 -1.83 8.52 -22.78
CA THR A 183 -2.95 8.29 -23.70
C THR A 183 -2.44 7.77 -25.05
N ASP A 184 -1.39 8.38 -25.60
CA ASP A 184 -0.80 7.98 -26.88
C ASP A 184 -0.23 6.56 -26.82
N LYS A 185 0.44 6.20 -25.72
CA LYS A 185 0.96 4.83 -25.51
C LYS A 185 -0.15 3.79 -25.34
N VAL A 186 -1.21 4.12 -24.61
CA VAL A 186 -2.36 3.21 -24.44
C VAL A 186 -3.07 2.97 -25.78
N LEU A 187 -3.28 4.02 -26.58
CA LEU A 187 -3.89 3.90 -27.90
C LEU A 187 -3.00 3.11 -28.87
N LEU A 188 -1.68 3.28 -28.79
CA LEU A 188 -0.74 2.49 -29.60
C LEU A 188 -0.77 1.01 -29.23
N MET A 189 -0.83 0.70 -27.93
CA MET A 189 -0.97 -0.68 -27.44
C MET A 189 -2.27 -1.31 -27.92
N GLU A 190 -3.39 -0.58 -27.90
CA GLU A 190 -4.68 -1.06 -28.44
C GLU A 190 -4.58 -1.36 -29.94
N LYS A 191 -3.91 -0.50 -30.71
CA LYS A 191 -3.71 -0.71 -32.15
C LYS A 191 -2.84 -1.94 -32.43
N LEU A 192 -1.78 -2.13 -31.66
CA LEU A 192 -0.90 -3.30 -31.76
C LEU A 192 -1.67 -4.58 -31.43
N GLU A 193 -2.47 -4.57 -30.37
CA GLU A 193 -3.30 -5.71 -29.99
C GLU A 193 -4.30 -6.06 -31.10
N ASP A 194 -4.98 -5.07 -31.68
CA ASP A 194 -5.91 -5.31 -32.79
C ASP A 194 -5.19 -5.88 -34.03
N MET A 195 -3.97 -5.42 -34.34
CA MET A 195 -3.14 -5.97 -35.40
C MET A 195 -2.71 -7.41 -35.12
N TYR A 196 -2.26 -7.73 -33.90
CA TYR A 196 -1.92 -9.09 -33.50
C TYR A 196 -3.13 -10.02 -33.57
N GLN A 197 -4.31 -9.56 -33.15
CA GLN A 197 -5.53 -10.35 -33.26
C GLN A 197 -5.97 -10.53 -34.72
N GLN A 198 -5.74 -9.54 -35.59
CA GLN A 198 -5.93 -9.70 -37.04
C GLN A 198 -4.95 -10.70 -37.63
N GLN A 199 -3.65 -10.58 -37.35
CA GLN A 199 -2.65 -11.55 -37.79
C GLN A 199 -2.96 -12.96 -37.30
N ARG A 200 -3.37 -13.14 -36.04
CA ARG A 200 -3.82 -14.44 -35.51
C ARG A 200 -5.06 -14.99 -36.24
N LYS A 201 -5.97 -14.13 -36.70
CA LYS A 201 -7.12 -14.55 -37.53
C LYS A 201 -6.72 -14.90 -38.96
N TYR A 202 -5.74 -14.22 -39.54
CA TYR A 202 -5.18 -14.53 -40.87
C TYR A 202 -4.35 -15.83 -40.85
N LEU A 203 -3.56 -16.07 -39.79
CA LEU A 203 -2.78 -17.31 -39.59
C LEU A 203 -3.66 -18.57 -39.44
N VAL A 204 -4.95 -18.42 -39.12
CA VAL A 204 -5.93 -19.51 -39.05
C VAL A 204 -6.59 -19.81 -40.41
N ASN A 205 -6.49 -18.90 -41.41
CA ASN A 205 -7.22 -18.98 -42.68
C ASN A 205 -6.31 -18.91 -43.94
N GLU A 206 -5.28 -19.75 -43.99
CA GLU A 206 -4.35 -20.00 -45.13
C GLU A 206 -3.08 -19.13 -45.22
N SER A 207 -1.95 -19.86 -45.31
CA SER A 207 -0.73 -19.65 -46.10
C SER A 207 -0.21 -18.21 -46.33
N ARG A 208 1.01 -17.94 -45.85
CA ARG A 208 1.88 -16.74 -46.11
C ARG A 208 1.67 -16.13 -47.51
N PRO A 209 1.72 -14.78 -47.68
CA PRO A 209 2.99 -14.04 -47.56
C PRO A 209 2.92 -12.55 -47.11
N ASP A 210 4.13 -11.97 -47.02
CA ASP A 210 4.54 -10.54 -47.07
C ASP A 210 4.30 -9.59 -45.90
N THR A 211 5.36 -9.44 -45.09
CA THR A 211 5.51 -8.40 -44.07
C THR A 211 5.96 -7.08 -44.68
N THR A 212 5.07 -6.08 -44.70
CA THR A 212 5.46 -4.67 -44.94
C THR A 212 6.01 -4.05 -43.64
N PRO A 213 7.16 -3.34 -43.65
CA PRO A 213 7.79 -2.83 -42.42
C PRO A 213 6.96 -1.76 -41.68
N ILE A 214 6.94 -1.88 -40.35
CA ILE A 214 6.24 -1.06 -39.35
C ILE A 214 6.50 0.45 -39.49
N SER A 215 7.62 0.85 -40.10
CA SER A 215 8.00 2.26 -40.30
C SER A 215 7.04 3.03 -41.22
N GLN A 216 6.41 2.37 -42.20
CA GLN A 216 5.50 3.04 -43.14
C GLN A 216 4.12 3.34 -42.53
N LEU A 217 3.64 2.50 -41.60
CA LEU A 217 2.34 2.67 -40.93
C LEU A 217 2.34 3.76 -39.83
N LEU A 218 3.51 4.20 -39.38
CA LEU A 218 3.65 5.29 -38.41
C LEU A 218 3.44 6.67 -39.05
N GLN A 219 3.51 6.78 -40.38
CA GLN A 219 3.53 8.06 -41.09
C GLN A 219 2.19 8.43 -41.73
N GLU A 220 1.28 7.47 -41.91
CA GLU A 220 -0.05 7.74 -42.47
C GLU A 220 -1.08 8.11 -41.40
N ARG A 221 -1.19 9.44 -41.22
CA ARG A 221 -2.33 10.23 -40.73
C ARG A 221 -3.11 9.69 -39.52
N TYR A 222 -2.84 10.25 -38.34
CA TYR A 222 -3.80 10.28 -37.23
C TYR A 222 -4.02 11.72 -36.76
N ASN A 223 -5.24 12.23 -36.94
CA ASN A 223 -5.62 13.60 -36.59
C ASN A 223 -5.83 13.74 -35.08
N LYS A 224 -5.22 14.77 -34.47
CA LYS A 224 -5.34 15.09 -33.03
C LYS A 224 -6.81 15.26 -32.59
N GLU A 225 -7.68 15.73 -33.48
CA GLU A 225 -9.10 15.90 -33.16
C GLU A 225 -9.83 14.56 -32.96
N ASP A 226 -9.47 13.54 -33.72
CA ASP A 226 -10.09 12.21 -33.63
C ASP A 226 -9.69 11.50 -32.34
N ALA A 227 -8.44 11.69 -31.90
CA ALA A 227 -7.97 11.22 -30.60
C ALA A 227 -8.73 11.89 -29.44
N ARG A 228 -8.95 13.21 -29.51
CA ARG A 228 -9.74 13.95 -28.51
C ARG A 228 -11.20 13.47 -28.46
N LYS A 229 -11.82 13.23 -29.63
CA LYS A 229 -13.19 12.69 -29.72
C LYS A 229 -13.28 11.28 -29.13
N LYS A 230 -12.35 10.38 -29.48
CA LYS A 230 -12.31 9.01 -28.95
C LYS A 230 -12.08 8.97 -27.44
N TRP A 231 -11.14 9.76 -26.92
CA TRP A 231 -10.91 9.88 -25.48
C TRP A 231 -12.14 10.39 -24.72
N ARG A 232 -12.81 11.41 -25.26
CA ARG A 232 -14.07 11.93 -24.70
C ARG A 232 -15.11 10.82 -24.62
N ASN A 233 -15.32 10.09 -25.71
CA ASN A 233 -16.28 8.99 -25.77
C ASN A 233 -15.96 7.87 -24.75
N LEU A 234 -14.69 7.45 -24.65
CA LEU A 234 -14.27 6.45 -23.68
C LEU A 234 -14.51 6.91 -22.24
N ARG A 235 -14.12 8.15 -21.92
CA ARG A 235 -14.35 8.75 -20.59
C ARG A 235 -15.83 8.84 -20.26
N ASP A 236 -16.66 9.26 -21.21
CA ASP A 236 -18.10 9.44 -21.00
C ASP A 236 -18.82 8.10 -20.82
N VAL A 237 -18.45 7.08 -21.59
CA VAL A 237 -18.96 5.71 -21.44
C VAL A 237 -18.55 5.14 -20.09
N PHE A 238 -17.28 5.30 -19.70
CA PHE A 238 -16.78 4.85 -18.41
C PHE A 238 -17.49 5.53 -17.24
N THR A 239 -17.62 6.86 -17.30
CA THR A 239 -18.29 7.65 -16.26
C THR A 239 -19.76 7.25 -16.10
N ARG A 240 -20.46 7.01 -17.22
CA ARG A 240 -21.84 6.50 -17.20
C ARG A 240 -21.93 5.12 -16.56
N LYS A 241 -21.02 4.20 -16.88
CA LYS A 241 -21.01 2.85 -16.29
C LYS A 241 -20.69 2.86 -14.79
N VAL A 242 -19.70 3.64 -14.36
CA VAL A 242 -19.38 3.81 -12.93
C VAL A 242 -20.56 4.42 -12.16
N LYS A 243 -21.24 5.42 -12.73
CA LYS A 243 -22.47 5.98 -12.14
C LYS A 243 -23.61 4.97 -12.11
N ALA A 244 -23.80 4.19 -13.18
CA ALA A 244 -24.84 3.17 -13.28
C ALA A 244 -24.64 2.03 -12.27
N ASP A 245 -23.40 1.54 -12.10
CA ASP A 245 -23.06 0.50 -11.12
C ASP A 245 -23.26 1.00 -9.69
N ARG A 246 -22.96 2.29 -9.43
CA ARG A 246 -23.15 2.92 -8.12
C ARG A 246 -24.63 3.10 -7.73
N ILE A 247 -25.51 3.34 -8.71
CA ILE A 247 -26.96 3.45 -8.49
C ILE A 247 -27.60 2.06 -8.33
N ARG A 248 -27.05 1.02 -9.00
CA ARG A 248 -27.63 -0.34 -9.04
C ARG A 248 -27.22 -1.28 -7.91
N GLY A 249 -26.34 -0.86 -7.01
CA GLY A 249 -25.99 -1.63 -5.81
C GLY A 249 -27.18 -2.04 -4.92
N ALA A 250 -28.40 -1.56 -5.21
CA ALA A 250 -29.65 -1.95 -4.55
C ALA A 250 -30.52 -3.01 -5.29
N THR A 251 -30.27 -3.32 -6.57
CA THR A 251 -31.10 -4.27 -7.34
C THR A 251 -30.20 -5.18 -8.19
N GLY A 252 -29.82 -6.32 -7.62
CA GLY A 252 -28.73 -7.19 -8.07
C GLY A 252 -28.94 -7.91 -9.42
N LYS A 253 -28.46 -7.32 -10.51
CA LYS A 253 -28.02 -8.05 -11.71
C LYS A 253 -26.68 -7.49 -12.22
N ALA A 254 -25.69 -8.36 -12.35
CA ALA A 254 -24.36 -8.01 -12.84
C ALA A 254 -24.41 -7.61 -14.32
N LEU A 255 -23.92 -6.41 -14.64
CA LEU A 255 -23.71 -5.97 -16.02
C LEU A 255 -22.44 -6.61 -16.60
N LYS A 256 -22.47 -6.91 -17.90
CA LYS A 256 -21.28 -7.37 -18.63
C LYS A 256 -20.18 -6.31 -18.53
N LYS A 257 -19.07 -6.68 -17.90
CA LYS A 257 -17.88 -5.85 -17.70
C LYS A 257 -17.44 -5.25 -19.04
N TRP A 258 -17.33 -3.93 -19.09
CA TRP A 258 -16.90 -3.24 -20.30
C TRP A 258 -15.43 -3.54 -20.57
N ARG A 259 -15.06 -3.80 -21.83
CA ARG A 259 -13.70 -4.20 -22.23
C ARG A 259 -12.61 -3.26 -21.68
N TYR A 260 -12.86 -1.96 -21.66
CA TYR A 260 -11.90 -0.95 -21.19
C TYR A 260 -12.07 -0.56 -19.71
N SER A 261 -12.85 -1.31 -18.93
CA SER A 261 -13.16 -0.96 -17.53
C SER A 261 -11.92 -0.90 -16.63
N GLU A 262 -11.02 -1.88 -16.74
CA GLU A 262 -9.79 -1.93 -15.95
C GLU A 262 -8.79 -0.86 -16.41
N LEU A 263 -8.64 -0.69 -17.72
CA LEU A 263 -7.77 0.33 -18.31
C LEU A 263 -8.23 1.76 -17.96
N MET A 264 -9.52 1.98 -17.76
CA MET A 264 -10.08 3.29 -17.38
C MET A 264 -10.23 3.46 -15.86
N ALA A 265 -9.92 2.42 -15.06
CA ALA A 265 -10.11 2.43 -13.60
C ALA A 265 -9.32 3.52 -12.89
N PHE A 266 -8.18 3.96 -13.45
CA PHE A 266 -7.41 5.08 -12.91
C PHE A 266 -8.20 6.40 -12.86
N LEU A 267 -9.30 6.52 -13.60
CA LEU A 267 -10.17 7.70 -13.56
C LEU A 267 -11.14 7.70 -12.37
N ILE A 268 -11.32 6.58 -11.68
CA ILE A 268 -12.26 6.45 -10.55
C ILE A 268 -12.05 7.52 -9.47
N PRO A 269 -10.81 7.86 -9.03
CA PRO A 269 -10.59 8.92 -8.05
C PRO A 269 -10.98 10.33 -8.53
N TYR A 270 -11.05 10.54 -9.84
CA TYR A 270 -11.28 11.84 -10.48
C TYR A 270 -12.71 12.03 -10.99
N ILE A 271 -13.53 10.98 -10.99
CA ILE A 271 -14.97 11.07 -11.25
C ILE A 271 -15.60 11.61 -9.96
N GLN A 272 -15.75 12.93 -9.91
CA GLN A 272 -16.28 13.66 -8.74
C GLN A 272 -17.56 13.00 -8.21
N ARG A 273 -17.62 12.83 -6.87
CA ARG A 273 -18.86 12.47 -6.16
C ARG A 273 -19.86 13.61 -6.39
N GLY A 274 -20.78 13.44 -7.34
CA GLY A 274 -21.86 14.39 -7.51
C GLY A 274 -22.67 14.50 -6.22
N ARG A 275 -22.63 15.66 -5.57
CA ARG A 275 -23.78 16.21 -4.84
C ARG A 275 -24.93 16.25 -5.85
N GLY A 276 -26.04 15.59 -5.55
CA GLY A 276 -27.21 15.64 -6.42
C GLY A 276 -27.90 17.00 -6.32
N THR A 277 -28.36 17.52 -7.46
CA THR A 277 -29.68 18.16 -7.65
C THR A 277 -29.82 18.67 -9.09
N GLY A 278 -31.00 18.43 -9.69
CA GLY A 278 -31.66 19.31 -10.67
C GLY A 278 -31.21 19.21 -12.12
N GLY A 279 -32.08 18.74 -12.99
CA GLY A 279 -31.88 18.79 -14.44
C GLY A 279 -32.11 20.19 -15.03
N SER A 280 -31.50 20.44 -16.19
CA SER A 280 -32.12 21.00 -17.40
C SER A 280 -31.05 21.14 -18.50
N ASN A 281 -31.46 20.85 -19.73
CA ASN A 281 -30.70 21.14 -20.96
C ASN A 281 -30.32 22.62 -21.03
N SER A 282 -29.11 22.92 -21.51
CA SER A 282 -28.83 23.96 -22.51
C SER A 282 -27.40 23.80 -23.03
N THR A 283 -27.31 23.70 -24.35
CA THR A 283 -26.16 24.01 -25.21
C THR A 283 -25.50 25.33 -24.83
N GLU A 284 -24.17 25.40 -24.92
CA GLU A 284 -23.48 26.55 -25.53
C GLU A 284 -22.00 26.22 -25.82
N GLU A 285 -21.57 26.71 -26.97
CA GLU A 285 -20.23 26.62 -27.55
C GLU A 285 -19.33 27.77 -27.05
N PHE A 286 -18.01 27.53 -27.14
CA PHE A 286 -16.92 28.53 -27.23
C PHE A 286 -16.68 29.54 -26.08
N ASP A 287 -15.48 29.55 -25.50
CA ASP A 287 -14.42 30.50 -25.91
C ASP A 287 -13.08 30.23 -25.19
N ASP A 288 -12.03 30.70 -25.86
CA ASP A 288 -10.59 30.54 -25.73
C ASP A 288 -9.93 31.47 -24.69
N GLY A 289 -8.68 31.16 -24.32
CA GLY A 289 -7.67 32.18 -24.03
C GLY A 289 -7.43 32.67 -22.59
N LYS A 290 -6.18 32.42 -22.16
CA LYS A 290 -5.26 33.28 -21.37
C LYS A 290 -5.19 33.18 -19.83
N ASP A 291 -3.99 32.72 -19.43
CA ASP A 291 -2.99 33.32 -18.54
C ASP A 291 -3.34 33.89 -17.16
N GLU A 292 -2.49 33.49 -16.20
CA GLU A 292 -1.88 34.27 -15.09
C GLU A 292 -2.81 35.16 -14.26
N THR A 293 -2.89 35.08 -12.93
CA THR A 293 -1.80 35.24 -11.95
C THR A 293 -2.45 35.45 -10.58
N THR A 294 -1.73 35.12 -9.48
CA THR A 294 -1.78 35.69 -8.09
C THR A 294 -3.16 35.92 -7.42
N SER A 295 -3.44 35.65 -6.15
CA SER A 295 -2.70 35.85 -4.90
C SER A 295 -3.74 35.72 -3.79
N THR A 296 -3.37 35.15 -2.62
CA THR A 296 -3.86 35.53 -1.26
C THR A 296 -5.38 35.42 -0.97
N SER A 297 -5.93 35.12 0.20
CA SER A 297 -5.53 34.86 1.60
C SER A 297 -6.87 34.69 2.33
N ASP A 298 -7.09 33.61 3.09
CA ASP A 298 -7.32 33.65 4.55
C ASP A 298 -8.78 33.73 5.03
N VAL A 299 -8.97 33.25 6.28
CA VAL A 299 -10.13 33.19 7.21
C VAL A 299 -10.58 31.74 7.46
N LEU A 300 -10.11 31.01 8.50
CA LEU A 300 -10.24 31.11 9.97
C LEU A 300 -11.62 30.71 10.57
N ILE A 301 -11.58 29.66 11.44
CA ILE A 301 -12.34 29.46 12.70
C ILE A 301 -13.81 28.96 12.55
N ASP A 302 -14.43 28.03 13.30
CA ASP A 302 -14.30 27.47 14.68
C ASP A 302 -14.94 26.04 14.76
N LEU A 303 -14.38 25.10 15.53
CA LEU A 303 -14.87 24.52 16.80
C LEU A 303 -16.31 24.87 17.27
N ASP A 304 -17.21 23.88 17.30
CA ASP A 304 -17.98 23.49 18.50
C ASP A 304 -18.63 22.10 18.28
N GLY A 305 -18.70 21.29 19.33
CA GLY A 305 -19.32 19.98 19.34
C GLY A 305 -20.71 19.98 19.99
N SER A 306 -21.54 19.01 19.63
CA SER A 306 -22.38 18.33 20.61
C SER A 306 -22.91 17.01 20.06
N VAL A 307 -22.95 16.07 20.98
CA VAL A 307 -23.47 14.70 20.96
C VAL A 307 -24.97 14.67 20.65
N VAL A 308 -25.40 13.72 19.81
CA VAL A 308 -26.70 13.03 19.97
C VAL A 308 -26.58 11.56 19.58
N ASP A 309 -27.03 10.72 20.51
CA ASP A 309 -27.19 9.27 20.43
C ASP A 309 -28.19 8.83 19.35
N THR A 310 -27.85 7.79 18.58
CA THR A 310 -28.88 6.88 18.05
C THR A 310 -28.41 5.43 18.11
N LYS A 311 -29.29 4.62 18.73
CA LYS A 311 -29.16 3.22 19.11
C LYS A 311 -28.80 2.24 17.98
N MET A 312 -28.12 1.19 18.41
CA MET A 312 -27.77 -0.04 17.71
C MET A 312 -28.97 -0.78 17.10
N SER A 313 -28.71 -1.46 15.98
CA SER A 313 -29.45 -2.63 15.49
C SER A 313 -28.44 -3.64 14.92
N PRO A 314 -28.77 -4.96 14.91
CA PRO A 314 -27.81 -6.06 14.95
C PRO A 314 -27.15 -6.37 13.60
N PRO A 315 -26.02 -7.13 13.58
CA PRO A 315 -25.39 -7.55 12.34
C PRO A 315 -26.20 -8.68 11.69
N LEU A 316 -26.60 -8.48 10.43
CA LEU A 316 -27.14 -9.53 9.58
C LEU A 316 -25.99 -10.42 9.11
N ASP A 317 -26.15 -11.73 9.33
CA ASP A 317 -25.39 -12.80 8.70
C ASP A 317 -25.37 -12.61 7.17
N ASN A 318 -24.18 -12.66 6.57
CA ASN A 318 -24.01 -12.88 5.15
C ASN A 318 -22.87 -13.88 4.93
N ASN A 319 -23.23 -15.16 5.03
CA ASN A 319 -22.53 -16.24 4.33
C ASN A 319 -22.64 -16.00 2.81
N LEU A 320 -21.71 -15.24 2.26
CA LEU A 320 -21.35 -15.27 0.84
C LEU A 320 -20.03 -16.02 0.77
N HIS A 321 -20.12 -17.29 0.38
CA HIS A 321 -19.01 -18.21 0.23
C HIS A 321 -17.98 -17.59 -0.73
N GLU A 322 -16.91 -17.05 -0.16
CA GLU A 322 -15.77 -16.51 -0.87
C GLU A 322 -15.06 -17.69 -1.54
N MET A 323 -15.26 -17.86 -2.85
CA MET A 323 -14.54 -18.84 -3.66
C MET A 323 -13.06 -18.48 -3.63
N THR A 324 -12.35 -19.10 -2.69
CA THR A 324 -10.92 -18.89 -2.52
C THR A 324 -10.18 -19.65 -3.61
N TRP A 325 -9.09 -19.06 -4.07
CA TRP A 325 -8.10 -19.57 -5.02
C TRP A 325 -7.68 -21.04 -4.83
N LYS A 326 -7.99 -21.67 -3.69
CA LYS A 326 -7.81 -23.10 -3.40
C LYS A 326 -8.71 -24.02 -4.24
N ASP A 327 -9.93 -23.61 -4.55
CA ASP A 327 -10.90 -24.47 -5.27
C ASP A 327 -10.54 -24.63 -6.76
N SER A 328 -9.76 -23.70 -7.31
CA SER A 328 -9.27 -23.73 -8.69
C SER A 328 -8.15 -24.75 -8.94
N TRP A 329 -7.49 -25.26 -7.89
CA TRP A 329 -6.41 -26.27 -8.01
C TRP A 329 -6.92 -27.70 -7.93
N GLN A 330 -8.18 -27.92 -7.52
CA GLN A 330 -8.75 -29.26 -7.38
C GLN A 330 -9.48 -29.73 -8.64
N THR A 331 -9.68 -28.85 -9.61
CA THR A 331 -10.41 -29.11 -10.86
C THR A 331 -9.51 -29.20 -12.10
N ALA A 332 -8.20 -28.96 -11.97
CA ALA A 332 -7.23 -29.21 -13.02
C ALA A 332 -6.67 -30.62 -12.86
N GLY A 333 -7.20 -31.54 -13.66
CA GLY A 333 -6.65 -32.85 -14.05
C GLY A 333 -5.66 -33.55 -13.12
N GLN A 334 -6.09 -34.67 -12.55
CA GLN A 334 -5.19 -35.80 -12.28
C GLN A 334 -4.48 -36.18 -13.59
N GLY A 335 -3.24 -35.74 -13.73
CA GLY A 335 -2.29 -36.21 -14.72
C GLY A 335 -0.91 -36.06 -14.10
N ASP A 336 -0.13 -37.14 -14.10
CA ASP A 336 1.27 -37.18 -13.69
C ASP A 336 2.09 -36.17 -14.51
N ASN A 337 2.05 -34.90 -14.12
CA ASN A 337 2.89 -33.89 -14.73
C ASN A 337 4.20 -33.88 -13.93
N GLU A 338 5.23 -34.51 -14.49
CA GLU A 338 6.55 -34.68 -13.87
C GLU A 338 7.11 -33.35 -13.34
N ASP A 339 6.93 -32.28 -14.10
CA ASP A 339 7.33 -30.92 -13.73
C ASP A 339 6.58 -30.40 -12.49
N GLU A 340 5.28 -30.69 -12.38
CA GLU A 340 4.49 -30.30 -11.22
C GLU A 340 4.95 -31.04 -9.97
N MET A 341 5.18 -32.35 -10.06
CA MET A 341 5.73 -33.15 -8.96
C MET A 341 7.13 -32.66 -8.57
N PHE A 342 7.96 -32.30 -9.54
CA PHE A 342 9.27 -31.71 -9.29
C PHE A 342 9.14 -30.37 -8.52
N PHE A 343 8.30 -29.45 -8.98
CA PHE A 343 8.09 -28.17 -8.27
C PHE A 343 7.48 -28.35 -6.87
N MET A 344 6.58 -29.32 -6.69
CA MET A 344 6.03 -29.67 -5.38
C MET A 344 7.10 -30.26 -4.45
N SER A 345 8.06 -31.03 -4.98
CA SER A 345 9.20 -31.55 -4.21
C SER A 345 10.12 -30.42 -3.70
N LEU A 346 10.20 -29.29 -4.42
CA LEU A 346 10.99 -28.13 -4.04
C LEU A 346 10.27 -27.23 -3.00
N LEU A 347 8.95 -27.35 -2.88
CA LEU A 347 8.13 -26.49 -2.02
C LEU A 347 8.55 -26.51 -0.53
N PRO A 348 8.86 -27.65 0.11
CA PRO A 348 9.33 -27.67 1.50
C PRO A 348 10.63 -26.89 1.71
N HIS A 349 11.55 -26.98 0.74
CA HIS A 349 12.83 -26.28 0.76
C HIS A 349 12.61 -24.76 0.65
N LEU A 350 11.75 -24.34 -0.27
CA LEU A 350 11.40 -22.94 -0.44
C LEU A 350 10.70 -22.37 0.81
N LYS A 351 9.82 -23.14 1.46
CA LYS A 351 9.10 -22.73 2.68
C LYS A 351 10.04 -22.46 3.86
N ARG A 352 11.12 -23.24 4.02
CA ARG A 352 12.13 -23.08 5.08
C ARG A 352 12.98 -21.81 4.95
N LEU A 353 12.97 -21.16 3.80
CA LEU A 353 13.79 -19.97 3.57
C LEU A 353 13.15 -18.68 4.11
N PRO A 354 13.95 -17.75 4.65
CA PRO A 354 13.52 -16.39 4.96
C PRO A 354 12.94 -15.67 3.74
N TYR A 355 11.96 -14.79 3.96
CA TYR A 355 11.19 -14.14 2.89
C TYR A 355 12.07 -13.49 1.80
N ARG A 356 13.14 -12.77 2.18
CA ARG A 356 14.07 -12.15 1.21
C ARG A 356 14.75 -13.17 0.30
N LYS A 357 15.23 -14.30 0.84
CA LYS A 357 15.85 -15.38 0.05
C LYS A 357 14.81 -16.09 -0.83
N LYS A 358 13.60 -16.27 -0.30
CA LYS A 358 12.46 -16.83 -1.04
C LYS A 358 12.07 -15.95 -2.25
N CYS A 359 12.00 -14.63 -2.09
CA CYS A 359 11.74 -13.69 -3.19
C CYS A 359 12.87 -13.70 -4.23
N ALA A 360 14.14 -13.70 -3.78
CA ALA A 360 15.29 -13.74 -4.69
C ALA A 360 15.31 -15.03 -5.54
N ILE A 361 14.99 -16.18 -4.95
CA ILE A 361 14.91 -17.45 -5.69
C ILE A 361 13.74 -17.46 -6.67
N LYS A 362 12.56 -16.96 -6.27
CA LYS A 362 11.42 -16.82 -7.19
C LYS A 362 11.75 -15.93 -8.39
N LEU A 363 12.43 -14.81 -8.14
CA LEU A 363 12.87 -13.91 -9.21
C LEU A 363 13.85 -14.62 -10.15
N LYS A 364 14.81 -15.39 -9.62
CA LYS A 364 15.72 -16.20 -10.44
C LYS A 364 15.00 -17.28 -11.26
N PHE A 365 13.98 -17.93 -10.71
CA PHE A 365 13.16 -18.87 -11.49
C PHE A 365 12.44 -18.16 -12.65
N HIS A 366 11.85 -16.99 -12.40
CA HIS A 366 11.24 -16.21 -13.48
C HIS A 366 12.25 -15.76 -14.53
N GLN A 367 13.46 -15.35 -14.12
CA GLN A 367 14.52 -14.97 -15.05
C GLN A 367 14.97 -16.17 -15.91
N LEU A 368 15.23 -17.33 -15.29
CA LEU A 368 15.65 -18.53 -16.02
C LEU A 368 14.57 -19.03 -17.00
N LEU A 369 13.29 -18.94 -16.62
CA LEU A 369 12.18 -19.27 -17.52
C LEU A 369 12.08 -18.28 -18.68
N HIS A 370 12.20 -16.99 -18.40
CA HIS A 370 12.20 -15.96 -19.43
C HIS A 370 13.37 -16.14 -20.41
N ASP A 371 14.58 -16.38 -19.91
CA ASP A 371 15.76 -16.57 -20.75
C ASP A 371 15.60 -17.84 -21.61
N ALA A 372 15.08 -18.93 -21.04
CA ALA A 372 14.79 -20.16 -21.79
C ALA A 372 13.66 -20.02 -22.83
N GLU A 373 12.69 -19.12 -22.62
CA GLU A 373 11.57 -18.89 -23.54
C GLU A 373 11.89 -17.89 -24.66
N PHE A 374 12.85 -16.98 -24.44
CA PHE A 374 13.02 -15.79 -25.29
C PHE A 374 14.47 -15.45 -25.68
N GLU A 375 15.50 -16.10 -25.12
CA GLU A 375 16.85 -16.00 -25.68
C GLU A 375 17.00 -17.06 -26.78
N ASP A 376 17.17 -16.61 -28.03
CA ASP A 376 17.45 -17.46 -29.19
C ASP A 376 18.71 -18.30 -28.92
N THR A 377 18.54 -19.61 -28.73
CA THR A 377 19.62 -20.55 -28.99
C THR A 377 19.71 -20.76 -30.49
N ASP A 378 20.88 -20.44 -31.06
CA ASP A 378 21.28 -20.68 -32.45
C ASP A 378 20.77 -22.00 -33.08
#